data_AF-A0A7D9LRA9-F1
#
_entry.id   AF-A0A7D9LRA9-F1
#
_cell.length_a   1.000
_cell.length_b   1.000
_cell.length_c   1.000
_cell.angle_alpha   90.00
_cell.angle_beta   90.00
_cell.angle_gamma   90.00
#
_symmetry.space_group_name_H-M   'P 1'
#
loop_
_entity.id
_entity.type
_entity.pdbx_description
1 polymer ?
#
loop_
_entity_poly.entity_id
_entity_poly.type
_entity_poly.pdbx_seq_one_letter_code
_entity_poly.pdbx_strand_id
1 'polypeptide(L)'
;MGEVEFNNEDEYKVKIVDGGEYKEPGGGIRKPSQEEIDAYKIHRIIVMIIFGLVVVILLLLVVILIATTEGCEASEDKKLPWYKSGVMYNIYPRSFKDSSGNGIGDFKGIVEKLDYLKGLGVNILYLSSVFKIDKDVDYGYSVIDFKNTNPEYGTLDDFQNLVDSAHEKHMKVIIEFVPCDTSIEHEWFKESSKGQTKKDWYMWNDNITGLSGSWAKDSSSGRYYLHQNGSSEKAYLNWKNDDVKDEMESVLGFWLDRKVDGFRVVSVQRLFGDSPTSNGIVDL
;
A
#
# COMPACT_ATOMS: atom_id res chain seq x y z
N MET A 1 -71.34 28.22 -3.86
CA MET A 1 -70.65 27.50 -4.94
C MET A 1 -70.70 28.45 -6.13
N GLY A 2 -69.61 29.19 -6.38
CA GLY A 2 -69.57 30.23 -7.42
C GLY A 2 -68.75 29.75 -8.61
N GLU A 3 -69.29 29.92 -9.81
CA GLU A 3 -68.61 29.59 -11.06
C GLU A 3 -67.48 30.59 -11.36
N VAL A 4 -66.37 30.06 -11.85
CA VAL A 4 -65.24 30.84 -12.38
C VAL A 4 -65.25 30.64 -13.89
N GLU A 5 -65.62 31.67 -14.64
CA GLU A 5 -65.41 31.70 -16.09
C GLU A 5 -64.06 32.36 -16.40
N PHE A 6 -63.23 31.65 -17.17
CA PHE A 6 -61.96 32.15 -17.69
C PHE A 6 -62.16 32.62 -19.12
N ASN A 7 -61.92 33.90 -19.40
CA ASN A 7 -61.84 34.40 -20.77
C ASN A 7 -60.38 34.45 -21.20
N ASN A 8 -60.09 33.84 -22.35
CA ASN A 8 -58.78 33.89 -23.00
C ASN A 8 -58.57 35.28 -23.59
N GLU A 9 -57.73 36.10 -22.94
CA GLU A 9 -56.82 37.10 -23.50
C GLU A 9 -56.32 38.00 -22.35
N ASP A 10 -55.07 37.78 -21.91
CA ASP A 10 -54.11 38.66 -21.21
C ASP A 10 -54.55 39.76 -20.21
N GLU A 11 -55.75 39.71 -19.61
CA GLU A 11 -56.14 40.61 -18.52
C GLU A 11 -56.91 39.89 -17.41
N TYR A 12 -56.27 39.69 -16.25
CA TYR A 12 -56.93 39.14 -15.07
C TYR A 12 -57.82 40.20 -14.40
N LYS A 13 -59.14 40.11 -14.60
CA LYS A 13 -60.13 40.88 -13.80
C LYS A 13 -60.94 39.94 -12.92
N VAL A 14 -60.60 39.89 -11.63
CA VAL A 14 -61.41 39.19 -10.61
C VAL A 14 -62.57 40.10 -10.21
N LYS A 15 -63.80 39.71 -10.55
CA LYS A 15 -65.02 40.34 -10.00
C LYS A 15 -65.38 39.65 -8.69
N ILE A 16 -65.30 40.36 -7.57
CA ILE A 16 -65.97 39.98 -6.33
C ILE A 16 -67.37 40.60 -6.39
N VAL A 17 -68.40 39.75 -6.43
CA VAL A 17 -69.79 40.19 -6.37
C VAL A 17 -70.19 40.31 -4.90
N ASP A 18 -70.04 41.50 -4.34
CA ASP A 18 -70.87 41.96 -3.23
C ASP A 18 -70.89 43.49 -3.19
N GLY A 19 -72.03 44.06 -3.64
CA GLY A 19 -72.63 45.37 -3.33
C GLY A 19 -71.84 46.66 -3.03
N GLY A 20 -70.51 46.71 -3.12
CA GLY A 20 -69.70 47.91 -2.86
C GLY A 20 -68.96 48.39 -4.11
N GLU A 21 -68.91 49.71 -4.33
CA GLU A 21 -68.09 50.30 -5.39
C GLU A 21 -66.63 49.83 -5.30
N TYR A 22 -66.10 49.38 -6.43
CA TYR A 22 -64.70 48.98 -6.57
C TYR A 22 -63.81 50.23 -6.40
N LYS A 23 -63.05 50.30 -5.30
CA LYS A 23 -61.92 51.23 -5.18
C LYS A 23 -60.65 50.48 -5.57
N GLU A 24 -60.00 50.92 -6.64
CA GLU A 24 -58.67 50.40 -6.99
C GLU A 24 -57.73 50.54 -5.78
N PRO A 25 -56.92 49.51 -5.45
CA PRO A 25 -55.91 49.63 -4.41
C PRO A 25 -54.87 50.68 -4.83
N GLY A 26 -54.93 51.86 -4.21
CA GLY A 26 -53.95 52.92 -4.43
C GLY A 26 -52.56 52.47 -3.99
N GLY A 27 -51.60 52.47 -4.93
CA GLY A 27 -50.17 52.32 -4.63
C GLY A 27 -49.42 51.19 -5.34
N GLY A 28 -49.97 50.57 -6.39
CA GLY A 28 -49.22 49.65 -7.25
C GLY A 28 -48.43 50.38 -8.34
N ILE A 29 -47.23 49.91 -8.68
CA ILE A 29 -46.49 50.38 -9.87
C ILE A 29 -47.34 50.04 -11.10
N ARG A 30 -47.97 51.05 -11.71
CA ARG A 30 -48.72 50.86 -12.96
C ARG A 30 -47.74 50.68 -14.13
N LYS A 31 -48.17 49.93 -15.15
CA LYS A 31 -47.44 49.89 -16.41
C LYS A 31 -47.35 51.34 -16.95
N PRO A 32 -46.15 51.84 -17.26
CA PRO A 32 -45.99 53.22 -17.72
C PRO A 32 -46.74 53.43 -19.04
N SER A 33 -47.27 54.64 -19.23
CA SER A 33 -47.92 55.04 -20.49
C SER A 33 -46.89 55.13 -21.62
N GLN A 34 -47.36 55.14 -22.87
CA GLN A 34 -46.48 55.25 -24.02
C GLN A 34 -45.65 56.55 -24.00
N GLU A 35 -46.25 57.67 -23.55
CA GLU A 35 -45.54 58.95 -23.37
C GLU A 35 -44.45 58.88 -22.28
N GLU A 36 -44.73 58.19 -21.17
CA GLU A 36 -43.74 57.96 -20.10
C GLU A 36 -42.57 57.09 -20.61
N ILE A 37 -42.85 56.09 -21.43
CA ILE A 37 -41.82 55.25 -22.07
C ILE A 37 -40.97 56.07 -23.05
N ASP A 38 -41.60 56.91 -23.87
CA ASP A 38 -40.92 57.71 -24.88
C ASP A 38 -40.02 58.79 -24.24
N ALA A 39 -40.39 59.32 -23.06
CA ALA A 39 -39.55 60.25 -22.30
C ALA A 39 -38.20 59.65 -21.85
N TYR A 40 -38.14 58.33 -21.62
CA TYR A 40 -36.91 57.62 -21.22
C TYR A 40 -36.21 56.88 -22.37
N LYS A 41 -36.64 57.09 -23.62
CA LYS A 41 -36.08 56.39 -24.78
C LYS A 41 -34.56 56.53 -24.91
N ILE A 42 -34.02 57.73 -24.65
CA ILE A 42 -32.58 58.00 -24.67
C ILE A 42 -31.87 57.25 -23.52
N HIS A 43 -32.41 57.29 -22.31
CA HIS A 43 -31.86 56.57 -21.15
C HIS A 43 -31.82 55.06 -21.40
N ARG A 44 -32.87 54.49 -21.99
CA ARG A 44 -32.93 53.07 -22.35
C ARG A 44 -31.85 52.70 -23.36
N ILE A 45 -31.64 53.53 -24.38
CA ILE A 45 -30.58 53.32 -25.37
C ILE A 45 -29.20 53.37 -24.70
N ILE A 46 -28.96 54.35 -23.82
CA ILE A 46 -27.71 54.47 -23.07
C ILE A 46 -27.46 53.22 -22.22
N VAL A 47 -28.45 52.77 -21.45
CA VAL A 47 -28.33 51.56 -20.62
C VAL A 47 -28.06 50.31 -21.46
N MET A 48 -28.73 50.15 -22.61
CA MET A 48 -28.48 49.04 -23.52
C MET A 48 -27.06 49.05 -24.11
N ILE A 49 -26.55 50.24 -24.47
CA ILE A 49 -25.17 50.39 -24.95
C ILE A 49 -24.17 50.06 -23.85
N ILE A 50 -24.36 50.58 -22.63
CA ILE A 50 -23.50 50.29 -21.48
C ILE A 50 -23.49 48.78 -21.19
N PHE A 51 -24.66 48.15 -21.15
CA PHE A 51 -24.77 46.71 -20.94
C PHE A 51 -24.04 45.92 -22.03
N GLY A 52 -24.24 46.29 -23.30
CA GLY A 52 -23.52 45.68 -24.42
C GLY A 52 -22.00 45.82 -24.31
N LEU A 53 -21.51 47.01 -23.94
CA LEU A 53 -20.07 47.26 -23.74
C LEU A 53 -19.51 46.41 -22.59
N VAL A 54 -20.22 46.30 -21.47
CA VAL A 54 -19.81 45.45 -20.34
C VAL A 54 -19.69 43.99 -20.76
N VAL A 55 -20.67 43.48 -21.52
CA VAL A 55 -20.63 42.09 -22.03
C VAL A 55 -19.43 41.89 -22.97
N VAL A 56 -19.17 42.82 -23.88
CA VAL A 56 -18.01 42.75 -24.79
C VAL A 56 -16.70 42.79 -24.00
N ILE A 57 -16.57 43.66 -23.00
CA ILE A 57 -15.39 43.74 -22.14
C ILE A 57 -15.17 42.43 -21.39
N LEU A 58 -16.22 41.84 -20.82
CA LEU A 58 -16.13 40.55 -20.12
C LEU A 58 -15.67 39.43 -21.06
N LEU A 59 -16.21 39.37 -22.27
CA LEU A 59 -15.80 38.38 -23.28
C LEU A 59 -14.34 38.57 -23.68
N LEU A 60 -13.91 39.82 -23.90
CA LEU A 60 -12.51 40.13 -24.20
C LEU A 60 -11.59 39.76 -23.04
N LEU A 61 -11.99 40.01 -21.79
CA LEU A 61 -11.23 39.59 -20.61
C LEU A 61 -11.10 38.08 -20.51
N VAL A 62 -12.16 37.31 -20.81
CA VAL A 62 -12.10 35.84 -20.86
C VAL A 62 -11.13 35.37 -21.94
N VAL A 63 -11.18 35.97 -23.14
CA VAL A 63 -10.27 35.62 -24.24
C VAL A 63 -8.82 35.94 -23.88
N ILE A 64 -8.57 37.12 -23.29
CA ILE A 64 -7.25 37.51 -22.80
C ILE A 64 -6.79 36.54 -21.71
N LEU A 65 -7.65 36.18 -20.76
CA LEU A 65 -7.32 35.23 -19.70
C LEU A 65 -6.90 33.89 -20.32
N ILE A 66 -7.66 33.33 -21.26
CA ILE A 66 -7.32 32.07 -21.95
C ILE A 66 -6.02 32.19 -22.76
N ALA A 67 -5.79 33.33 -23.43
CA ALA A 67 -4.62 33.52 -24.29
C ALA A 67 -3.33 33.84 -23.52
N THR A 68 -3.46 34.43 -22.32
CA THR A 68 -2.34 34.82 -21.45
C THR A 68 -2.09 33.84 -20.32
N THR A 69 -3.05 32.97 -20.01
CA THR A 69 -2.75 31.76 -19.26
C THR A 69 -1.78 30.97 -20.12
N GLU A 70 -0.51 31.04 -19.78
CA GLU A 70 0.47 30.03 -20.17
C GLU A 70 -0.21 28.70 -19.93
N GLY A 71 -0.31 27.89 -21.00
CA GLY A 71 -0.91 26.57 -20.89
C GLY A 71 -0.32 25.95 -19.65
N CYS A 72 -1.17 25.57 -18.71
CA CYS A 72 -0.73 24.79 -17.58
C CYS A 72 -0.17 23.52 -18.21
N GLU A 73 1.13 23.51 -18.51
CA GLU A 73 1.90 22.28 -18.59
C GLU A 73 1.65 21.73 -17.20
N ALA A 74 0.62 20.87 -17.10
CA ALA A 74 0.35 20.10 -15.91
C ALA A 74 1.71 19.54 -15.56
N SER A 75 2.33 20.08 -14.51
CA SER A 75 3.71 19.79 -14.14
C SER A 75 3.81 18.30 -14.27
N GLU A 76 4.58 17.80 -15.24
CA GLU A 76 4.55 16.40 -15.65
C GLU A 76 4.50 15.60 -14.37
N ASP A 77 3.31 15.06 -14.06
CA ASP A 77 2.97 14.69 -12.68
C ASP A 77 3.85 13.49 -12.44
N LYS A 78 5.04 13.73 -11.87
CA LYS A 78 6.14 12.77 -11.82
C LYS A 78 5.63 11.73 -10.88
N LYS A 79 4.89 10.75 -11.45
CA LYS A 79 4.27 9.66 -10.73
C LYS A 79 5.39 9.10 -9.88
N LEU A 80 5.25 9.30 -8.58
CA LEU A 80 6.24 8.84 -7.65
C LEU A 80 6.45 7.34 -7.92
N PRO A 81 7.69 6.84 -7.80
CA PRO A 81 7.93 5.41 -7.91
C PRO A 81 6.96 4.63 -7.02
N TRP A 82 6.55 3.44 -7.46
CA TRP A 82 5.50 2.65 -6.79
C TRP A 82 5.74 2.47 -5.28
N TYR A 83 7.00 2.36 -4.86
CA TYR A 83 7.40 2.20 -3.46
C TYR A 83 7.31 3.48 -2.62
N LYS A 84 7.14 4.66 -3.23
CA LYS A 84 6.98 5.95 -2.55
C LYS A 84 5.51 6.39 -2.38
N SER A 85 4.61 5.90 -3.24
CA SER A 85 3.19 6.26 -3.22
C SER A 85 2.25 5.07 -3.06
N GLY A 86 2.80 3.87 -2.88
CA GLY A 86 2.02 2.64 -2.75
C GLY A 86 1.36 2.47 -1.38
N VAL A 87 0.19 1.84 -1.37
CA VAL A 87 -0.46 1.32 -0.17
C VAL A 87 -0.02 -0.12 0.00
N MET A 88 0.79 -0.36 1.03
CA MET A 88 1.30 -1.67 1.40
C MET A 88 0.38 -2.37 2.40
N TYR A 89 0.16 -3.66 2.18
CA TYR A 89 -0.62 -4.51 3.09
C TYR A 89 0.21 -5.73 3.49
N ASN A 90 0.48 -5.86 4.78
CA ASN A 90 1.17 -7.04 5.32
C ASN A 90 0.18 -8.21 5.44
N ILE A 91 0.53 -9.33 4.82
CA ILE A 91 -0.18 -10.60 4.86
C ILE A 91 0.68 -11.60 5.63
N TYR A 92 0.13 -12.15 6.71
CA TYR A 92 0.63 -13.34 7.35
C TYR A 92 -0.04 -14.56 6.70
N PRO A 93 0.63 -15.33 5.82
CA PRO A 93 -0.03 -16.30 4.94
C PRO A 93 -0.90 -17.31 5.69
N ARG A 94 -0.36 -17.88 6.77
CA ARG A 94 -1.02 -18.90 7.60
C ARG A 94 -2.40 -18.51 8.12
N SER A 95 -2.68 -17.22 8.33
CA SER A 95 -3.94 -16.77 8.93
C SER A 95 -4.82 -15.95 7.98
N PHE A 96 -4.42 -15.79 6.73
CA PHE A 96 -5.14 -14.92 5.81
C PHE A 96 -6.34 -15.60 5.15
N LYS A 97 -6.12 -16.69 4.40
CA LYS A 97 -7.18 -17.44 3.73
C LYS A 97 -6.73 -18.85 3.40
N ASP A 98 -7.42 -19.84 3.95
CA ASP A 98 -7.28 -21.26 3.59
C ASP A 98 -8.12 -21.57 2.34
N SER A 99 -7.49 -22.13 1.30
CA SER A 99 -8.17 -22.59 0.09
C SER A 99 -8.38 -24.11 0.06
N SER A 100 -7.62 -24.84 0.85
CA SER A 100 -7.58 -26.31 0.85
C SER A 100 -8.51 -26.97 1.87
N GLY A 101 -8.97 -26.20 2.87
CA GLY A 101 -9.82 -26.68 3.96
C GLY A 101 -9.05 -27.37 5.09
N ASN A 102 -7.73 -27.23 5.14
CA ASN A 102 -6.87 -27.85 6.16
C ASN A 102 -6.69 -26.98 7.42
N GLY A 103 -7.29 -25.78 7.46
CA GLY A 103 -7.21 -24.82 8.57
C GLY A 103 -6.02 -23.87 8.52
N ILE A 104 -5.18 -23.93 7.47
CA ILE A 104 -3.99 -23.10 7.29
C ILE A 104 -4.14 -22.28 6.01
N GLY A 105 -3.89 -20.97 6.10
CA GLY A 105 -3.88 -20.10 4.94
C GLY A 105 -2.72 -20.38 4.00
N ASP A 106 -2.97 -20.23 2.70
CA ASP A 106 -2.07 -20.68 1.63
C ASP A 106 -2.00 -19.66 0.47
N PHE A 107 -1.04 -19.83 -0.46
CA PHE A 107 -0.84 -18.88 -1.56
C PHE A 107 -2.06 -18.78 -2.49
N LYS A 108 -2.79 -19.89 -2.69
CA LYS A 108 -4.01 -19.92 -3.51
C LYS A 108 -5.12 -19.09 -2.87
N GLY A 109 -5.27 -19.17 -1.55
CA GLY A 109 -6.19 -18.35 -0.78
C GLY A 109 -5.85 -16.86 -0.86
N ILE A 110 -4.57 -16.49 -0.94
CA ILE A 110 -4.17 -15.10 -1.20
C ILE A 110 -4.60 -14.68 -2.61
N VAL A 111 -4.38 -15.53 -3.63
CA VAL A 111 -4.83 -15.29 -5.01
C VAL A 111 -6.33 -15.03 -5.09
N GLU A 112 -7.15 -15.83 -4.40
CA GLU A 112 -8.62 -15.66 -4.32
C GLU A 112 -9.05 -14.29 -3.76
N LYS A 113 -8.18 -13.60 -3.02
CA LYS A 113 -8.48 -12.33 -2.35
C LYS A 113 -7.79 -11.12 -2.98
N LEU A 114 -7.06 -11.29 -4.09
CA LEU A 114 -6.39 -10.16 -4.75
C LEU A 114 -7.38 -9.07 -5.20
N ASP A 115 -8.58 -9.43 -5.68
CA ASP A 115 -9.59 -8.44 -6.06
C ASP A 115 -10.14 -7.67 -4.86
N TYR A 116 -10.27 -8.33 -3.71
CA TYR A 116 -10.63 -7.68 -2.45
C TYR A 116 -9.56 -6.66 -2.03
N LEU A 117 -8.29 -7.09 -2.03
CA LEU A 117 -7.16 -6.22 -1.65
C LEU A 117 -7.04 -5.03 -2.60
N LYS A 118 -7.18 -5.26 -3.91
CA LYS A 118 -7.20 -4.19 -4.91
C LYS A 118 -8.38 -3.23 -4.69
N GLY A 119 -9.55 -3.74 -4.32
CA GLY A 119 -10.71 -2.92 -3.96
C GLY A 119 -10.48 -1.99 -2.76
N LEU A 120 -9.57 -2.35 -1.85
CA LEU A 120 -9.12 -1.49 -0.75
C LEU A 120 -8.08 -0.43 -1.17
N GLY A 121 -7.65 -0.44 -2.44
CA GLY A 121 -6.57 0.41 -2.94
C GLY A 121 -5.16 -0.09 -2.65
N VAL A 122 -5.01 -1.33 -2.17
CA VAL A 122 -3.70 -1.96 -1.97
C VAL A 122 -3.02 -2.15 -3.31
N ASN A 123 -1.74 -1.80 -3.38
CA ASN A 123 -0.91 -2.02 -4.57
C ASN A 123 0.44 -2.66 -4.24
N ILE A 124 0.78 -2.88 -2.97
CA ILE A 124 1.94 -3.66 -2.55
C ILE A 124 1.49 -4.74 -1.55
N LEU A 125 1.62 -5.99 -1.93
CA LEU A 125 1.52 -7.15 -1.06
C LEU A 125 2.86 -7.32 -0.35
N TYR A 126 2.84 -7.30 0.97
CA TYR A 126 3.99 -7.65 1.78
C TYR A 126 3.69 -8.98 2.46
N LEU A 127 4.39 -10.03 2.07
CA LEU A 127 4.24 -11.35 2.67
C LEU A 127 5.23 -11.53 3.82
N SER A 128 4.71 -11.88 5.00
CA SER A 128 5.54 -12.44 6.08
C SER A 128 6.21 -13.74 5.62
N SER A 129 7.22 -14.24 6.35
CA SER A 129 8.11 -15.33 5.91
C SER A 129 7.42 -16.44 5.12
N VAL A 130 7.90 -16.67 3.89
CA VAL A 130 7.39 -17.68 2.97
C VAL A 130 8.29 -18.91 2.89
N PHE A 131 9.45 -18.88 3.53
CA PHE A 131 10.51 -19.87 3.34
C PHE A 131 10.18 -21.20 3.98
N LYS A 132 10.82 -22.25 3.48
CA LYS A 132 10.71 -23.58 4.07
C LYS A 132 11.33 -23.61 5.47
N ILE A 133 10.54 -24.12 6.42
CA ILE A 133 10.92 -24.33 7.82
C ILE A 133 10.88 -25.83 8.16
N ASP A 134 11.56 -26.24 9.22
CA ASP A 134 11.45 -27.60 9.77
C ASP A 134 10.21 -27.76 10.66
N LYS A 135 10.07 -26.83 11.60
CA LYS A 135 9.03 -26.78 12.61
C LYS A 135 8.68 -25.32 12.83
N ASP A 136 7.41 -25.04 13.10
CA ASP A 136 7.02 -23.68 13.42
C ASP A 136 7.26 -23.35 14.91
N VAL A 137 8.54 -23.22 15.26
CA VAL A 137 8.99 -22.82 16.62
C VAL A 137 9.15 -21.31 16.76
N ASP A 138 9.11 -20.57 15.64
CA ASP A 138 9.33 -19.13 15.58
C ASP A 138 8.52 -18.49 14.44
N TYR A 139 7.23 -18.81 14.34
CA TYR A 139 6.27 -18.21 13.41
C TYR A 139 6.75 -18.03 11.95
N GLY A 140 7.43 -19.05 11.41
CA GLY A 140 7.96 -19.05 10.05
C GLY A 140 9.43 -18.61 9.90
N TYR A 141 10.15 -18.33 10.99
CA TYR A 141 11.53 -17.81 10.94
C TYR A 141 12.62 -18.84 11.24
N SER A 142 12.27 -20.10 11.57
CA SER A 142 13.20 -21.23 11.67
C SER A 142 13.52 -21.82 10.29
N VAL A 143 14.22 -21.06 9.45
CA VAL A 143 14.41 -21.41 8.03
C VAL A 143 15.42 -22.55 7.85
N ILE A 144 15.05 -23.55 7.04
CA ILE A 144 15.94 -24.66 6.62
C ILE A 144 16.31 -24.64 5.13
N ASP A 145 15.59 -23.86 4.33
CA ASP A 145 15.87 -23.67 2.90
C ASP A 145 15.29 -22.33 2.44
N PHE A 146 16.18 -21.35 2.23
CA PHE A 146 15.82 -20.01 1.77
C PHE A 146 15.37 -19.96 0.30
N LYS A 147 15.62 -21.01 -0.50
CA LYS A 147 15.30 -21.06 -1.93
C LYS A 147 14.07 -21.94 -2.19
N ASN A 148 13.24 -22.15 -1.18
CA ASN A 148 12.03 -22.93 -1.28
C ASN A 148 10.93 -22.37 -0.37
N THR A 149 9.67 -22.67 -0.69
CA THR A 149 8.53 -22.19 0.08
C THR A 149 8.17 -23.14 1.22
N ASN A 150 7.50 -22.63 2.26
CA ASN A 150 6.87 -23.46 3.27
C ASN A 150 5.79 -24.34 2.61
N PRO A 151 5.91 -25.68 2.66
CA PRO A 151 4.95 -26.57 2.03
C PRO A 151 3.52 -26.46 2.59
N GLU A 152 3.35 -25.90 3.80
CA GLU A 152 2.02 -25.59 4.33
C GLU A 152 1.30 -24.50 3.54
N TYR A 153 2.03 -23.59 2.89
CA TYR A 153 1.47 -22.48 2.10
C TYR A 153 1.36 -22.83 0.61
N GLY A 154 2.14 -23.81 0.15
CA GLY A 154 2.16 -24.26 -1.23
C GLY A 154 3.58 -24.42 -1.79
N THR A 155 3.64 -24.83 -3.05
CA THR A 155 4.89 -25.03 -3.81
C THR A 155 5.46 -23.71 -4.32
N LEU A 156 6.68 -23.74 -4.85
CA LEU A 156 7.25 -22.60 -5.60
C LEU A 156 6.38 -22.19 -6.80
N ASP A 157 5.71 -23.14 -7.45
CA ASP A 157 4.81 -22.86 -8.57
C ASP A 157 3.53 -22.16 -8.09
N ASP A 158 2.99 -22.55 -6.93
CA ASP A 158 1.85 -21.85 -6.32
C ASP A 158 2.23 -20.42 -5.93
N PHE A 159 3.45 -20.21 -5.43
CA PHE A 159 3.99 -18.87 -5.16
C PHE A 159 4.20 -18.06 -6.44
N GLN A 160 4.75 -18.67 -7.49
CA GLN A 160 4.94 -18.02 -8.78
C GLN A 160 3.59 -17.56 -9.37
N ASN A 161 2.56 -18.41 -9.28
CA ASN A 161 1.20 -18.06 -9.68
C ASN A 161 0.64 -16.88 -8.87
N LEU A 162 0.94 -16.79 -7.57
CA LEU A 162 0.57 -15.62 -6.75
C LEU A 162 1.25 -14.33 -7.25
N VAL A 163 2.55 -14.38 -7.53
CA VAL A 163 3.30 -13.22 -8.04
C VAL A 163 2.73 -12.78 -9.39
N ASP A 164 2.56 -13.70 -10.33
CA ASP A 164 2.03 -13.37 -11.67
C ASP A 164 0.58 -12.84 -11.58
N SER A 165 -0.28 -13.44 -10.75
CA SER A 165 -1.66 -12.96 -10.53
C SER A 165 -1.73 -11.55 -9.92
N ALA A 166 -0.79 -11.24 -9.00
CA ALA A 166 -0.68 -9.90 -8.43
C ALA A 166 -0.20 -8.89 -9.48
N HIS A 167 0.78 -9.26 -10.30
CA HIS A 167 1.32 -8.42 -11.37
C HIS A 167 0.28 -8.13 -12.47
N GLU A 168 -0.53 -9.11 -12.86
CA GLU A 168 -1.68 -8.92 -13.77
C GLU A 168 -2.65 -7.85 -13.27
N LYS A 169 -2.74 -7.70 -11.94
CA LYS A 169 -3.59 -6.70 -11.29
C LYS A 169 -2.87 -5.37 -11.01
N HIS A 170 -1.63 -5.21 -11.50
CA HIS A 170 -0.73 -4.08 -11.26
C HIS A 170 -0.35 -3.89 -9.79
N MET A 171 -0.31 -4.98 -9.03
CA MET A 171 0.17 -5.01 -7.66
C MET A 171 1.63 -5.47 -7.64
N LYS A 172 2.34 -5.13 -6.57
CA LYS A 172 3.74 -5.50 -6.31
C LYS A 172 3.79 -6.51 -5.18
N VAL A 173 4.77 -7.41 -5.20
CA VAL A 173 4.95 -8.44 -4.17
C VAL A 173 6.33 -8.26 -3.56
N ILE A 174 6.37 -8.00 -2.25
CA ILE A 174 7.59 -8.05 -1.46
C ILE A 174 7.49 -9.15 -0.42
N ILE A 175 8.62 -9.77 -0.07
CA ILE A 175 8.67 -10.83 0.94
C ILE A 175 9.56 -10.44 2.11
N GLU A 176 9.26 -10.95 3.30
CA GLU A 176 10.15 -10.84 4.44
C GLU A 176 11.43 -11.66 4.22
N PHE A 177 12.57 -11.13 4.63
CA PHE A 177 13.86 -11.81 4.56
C PHE A 177 14.60 -11.66 5.88
N VAL A 178 15.04 -12.78 6.46
CA VAL A 178 15.73 -12.85 7.76
C VAL A 178 17.15 -13.37 7.55
N PRO A 179 18.13 -12.49 7.34
CA PRO A 179 19.49 -12.92 7.00
C PRO A 179 20.36 -13.32 8.20
N CYS A 180 19.90 -13.11 9.44
CA CYS A 180 20.77 -13.22 10.61
C CYS A 180 21.00 -14.65 11.09
N ASP A 181 20.01 -15.53 10.99
CA ASP A 181 20.06 -16.88 11.54
C ASP A 181 19.34 -17.90 10.65
N THR A 182 19.65 -19.17 10.88
CA THR A 182 18.92 -20.32 10.31
C THR A 182 18.53 -21.28 11.42
N SER A 183 17.61 -22.20 11.14
CA SER A 183 17.41 -23.39 11.95
C SER A 183 18.72 -24.20 12.05
N ILE A 184 18.95 -24.88 13.17
CA ILE A 184 20.03 -25.87 13.30
C ILE A 184 19.78 -27.11 12.43
N GLU A 185 18.56 -27.30 11.94
CA GLU A 185 18.22 -28.34 10.98
C GLU A 185 18.58 -27.97 9.54
N HIS A 186 19.03 -26.74 9.28
CA HIS A 186 19.50 -26.32 7.97
C HIS A 186 20.78 -27.08 7.59
N GLU A 187 20.87 -27.52 6.32
CA GLU A 187 22.05 -28.24 5.81
C GLU A 187 23.36 -27.46 6.01
N TRP A 188 23.32 -26.11 5.93
CA TRP A 188 24.47 -25.27 6.21
C TRP A 188 25.00 -25.46 7.63
N PHE A 189 24.11 -25.51 8.63
CA PHE A 189 24.50 -25.73 10.03
C PHE A 189 25.05 -27.15 10.22
N LYS A 190 24.38 -28.16 9.65
CA LYS A 190 24.82 -29.56 9.71
C LYS A 190 26.20 -29.77 9.07
N GLU A 191 26.48 -29.10 7.96
CA GLU A 191 27.80 -29.09 7.32
C GLU A 191 28.84 -28.37 8.19
N SER A 192 28.51 -27.18 8.69
CA SER A 192 29.38 -26.36 9.53
C SER A 192 29.76 -27.06 10.84
N SER A 193 28.79 -27.73 11.46
CA SER A 193 28.95 -28.57 12.66
C SER A 193 29.98 -29.67 12.44
N LYS A 194 29.93 -30.39 11.31
CA LYS A 194 30.93 -31.43 10.98
C LYS A 194 32.34 -30.86 10.77
N GLY A 195 32.49 -29.55 10.59
CA GLY A 195 33.77 -28.86 10.45
C GLY A 195 34.51 -29.13 9.14
N GLN A 196 33.84 -29.73 8.15
CA GLN A 196 34.43 -30.10 6.85
C GLN A 196 34.19 -29.01 5.81
N THR A 197 32.92 -28.71 5.53
CA THR A 197 32.47 -27.64 4.64
C THR A 197 31.74 -26.59 5.48
N LYS A 198 31.72 -25.34 5.01
CA LYS A 198 31.00 -24.24 5.69
C LYS A 198 31.39 -24.03 7.16
N LYS A 199 32.59 -24.46 7.57
CA LYS A 199 33.06 -24.52 8.97
C LYS A 199 32.96 -23.20 9.74
N ASP A 200 33.06 -22.08 9.02
CA ASP A 200 33.04 -20.71 9.55
C ASP A 200 31.78 -19.93 9.10
N TRP A 201 30.74 -20.62 8.62
CA TRP A 201 29.47 -19.99 8.21
C TRP A 201 28.61 -19.53 9.38
N TYR A 202 28.84 -20.09 10.57
CA TYR A 202 28.15 -19.71 11.80
C TYR A 202 29.14 -19.14 12.81
N MET A 203 28.60 -18.39 13.77
CA MET A 203 29.38 -17.85 14.88
C MET A 203 29.68 -18.97 15.89
N TRP A 204 30.88 -19.55 15.80
CA TRP A 204 31.37 -20.60 16.69
C TRP A 204 32.31 -20.04 17.78
N ASN A 205 32.31 -20.66 18.96
CA ASN A 205 33.27 -20.39 20.03
C ASN A 205 33.64 -21.69 20.76
N ASP A 206 34.89 -22.13 20.58
CA ASP A 206 35.37 -23.39 21.15
C ASP A 206 35.91 -23.22 22.59
N ASN A 207 36.01 -21.98 23.10
CA ASN A 207 36.68 -21.64 24.36
C ASN A 207 35.71 -21.27 25.49
N ILE A 208 34.42 -21.59 25.38
CA ILE A 208 33.43 -21.26 26.40
C ILE A 208 33.55 -22.21 27.59
N THR A 209 33.84 -21.63 28.77
CA THR A 209 33.82 -22.33 30.05
C THR A 209 32.63 -21.85 30.90
N GLY A 210 31.62 -22.71 31.10
CA GLY A 210 30.44 -22.40 31.94
C GLY A 210 29.13 -22.25 31.17
N LEU A 211 28.04 -21.91 31.88
CA LEU A 211 26.75 -21.59 31.27
C LEU A 211 26.80 -20.17 30.69
N SER A 212 26.73 -20.03 29.37
CA SER A 212 26.56 -18.73 28.71
C SER A 212 25.22 -18.71 28.00
N GLY A 213 24.33 -17.80 28.39
CA GLY A 213 22.92 -17.81 27.96
C GLY A 213 22.69 -17.76 26.45
N SER A 214 23.61 -17.13 25.70
CA SER A 214 23.51 -16.96 24.24
C SER A 214 24.29 -18.01 23.44
N TRP A 215 24.89 -19.00 24.10
CA TRP A 215 25.63 -20.05 23.42
C TRP A 215 25.12 -21.43 23.80
N ALA A 216 24.88 -22.24 22.78
CA ALA A 216 24.44 -23.62 22.92
C ALA A 216 25.54 -24.55 22.43
N LYS A 217 25.68 -25.68 23.12
CA LYS A 217 26.62 -26.72 22.71
C LYS A 217 25.97 -27.56 21.61
N ASP A 218 26.63 -27.63 20.46
CA ASP A 218 26.30 -28.62 19.44
C ASP A 218 26.73 -30.01 19.93
N SER A 219 25.78 -30.94 20.00
CA SER A 219 26.00 -32.30 20.48
C SER A 219 26.90 -33.12 19.55
N SER A 220 26.92 -32.78 18.26
CA SER A 220 27.66 -33.54 17.24
C SER A 220 29.15 -33.21 17.23
N SER A 221 29.48 -31.92 17.26
CA SER A 221 30.87 -31.44 17.21
C SER A 221 31.48 -31.13 18.57
N GLY A 222 30.65 -30.93 19.60
CA GLY A 222 31.06 -30.46 20.91
C GLY A 222 31.39 -28.96 20.97
N ARG A 223 31.29 -28.24 19.85
CA ARG A 223 31.53 -26.79 19.73
C ARG A 223 30.32 -26.00 20.22
N TYR A 224 30.51 -24.72 20.53
CA TYR A 224 29.41 -23.84 20.92
C TYR A 224 29.09 -22.85 19.80
N TYR A 225 27.81 -22.71 19.46
CA TYR A 225 27.33 -21.74 18.47
C TYR A 225 26.52 -20.64 19.16
N LEU A 226 26.59 -19.44 18.60
CA LEU A 226 25.81 -18.31 19.07
C LEU A 226 24.35 -18.43 18.58
N HIS A 227 23.41 -18.19 19.48
CA HIS A 227 21.99 -18.17 19.19
C HIS A 227 21.30 -17.01 19.93
N GLN A 228 20.06 -16.71 19.56
CA GLN A 228 19.23 -15.77 20.32
C GLN A 228 18.91 -16.39 21.69
N ASN A 229 19.08 -15.63 22.78
CA ASN A 229 18.73 -16.06 24.14
C ASN A 229 17.33 -16.72 24.17
N GLY A 230 17.27 -17.96 24.66
CA GLY A 230 16.03 -18.72 24.79
C GLY A 230 15.60 -19.52 23.55
N SER A 231 16.34 -19.48 22.44
CA SER A 231 16.06 -20.30 21.25
C SER A 231 17.34 -20.92 20.69
N SER A 232 17.73 -22.08 21.22
CA SER A 232 18.85 -22.88 20.71
C SER A 232 18.52 -23.65 19.43
N GLU A 233 17.28 -23.57 18.95
CA GLU A 233 16.86 -24.20 17.68
C GLU A 233 17.39 -23.43 16.45
N LYS A 234 17.98 -22.24 16.65
CA LYS A 234 18.54 -21.41 15.58
C LYS A 234 19.97 -21.01 15.89
N ALA A 235 20.76 -20.78 14.85
CA ALA A 235 22.16 -20.37 14.97
C ALA A 235 22.44 -19.14 14.10
N TYR A 236 23.18 -18.17 14.65
CA TYR A 236 23.56 -16.96 13.92
C TYR A 236 24.63 -17.25 12.86
N LEU A 237 24.39 -16.71 11.68
CA LEU A 237 25.33 -16.71 10.57
C LEU A 237 26.48 -15.74 10.82
N ASN A 238 27.66 -16.09 10.34
CA ASN A 238 28.85 -15.26 10.42
C ASN A 238 28.94 -14.34 9.19
N TRP A 239 28.36 -13.13 9.29
CA TRP A 239 28.42 -12.11 8.24
C TRP A 239 29.82 -11.52 7.98
N LYS A 240 30.85 -11.93 8.74
CA LYS A 240 32.25 -11.62 8.40
C LYS A 240 32.83 -12.58 7.35
N ASN A 241 32.17 -13.71 7.10
CA ASN A 241 32.56 -14.68 6.07
C ASN A 241 32.01 -14.24 4.71
N ASP A 242 32.86 -14.10 3.70
CA ASP A 242 32.46 -13.68 2.36
C ASP A 242 31.58 -14.72 1.66
N ASP A 243 31.79 -16.03 1.89
CA ASP A 243 30.95 -17.10 1.34
C ASP A 243 29.48 -16.97 1.82
N VAL A 244 29.26 -16.50 3.05
CA VAL A 244 27.92 -16.27 3.60
C VAL A 244 27.24 -15.10 2.91
N LYS A 245 28.00 -14.03 2.62
CA LYS A 245 27.47 -12.86 1.89
C LYS A 245 27.08 -13.28 0.47
N ASP A 246 27.97 -14.00 -0.22
CA ASP A 246 27.74 -14.47 -1.59
C ASP A 246 26.50 -15.40 -1.67
N GLU A 247 26.35 -16.32 -0.71
CA GLU A 247 25.17 -17.20 -0.68
C GLU A 247 23.88 -16.42 -0.40
N MET A 248 23.91 -15.42 0.48
CA MET A 248 22.75 -14.58 0.76
C MET A 248 22.38 -13.67 -0.40
N GLU A 249 23.35 -13.16 -1.15
CA GLU A 249 23.11 -12.49 -2.43
C GLU A 249 22.49 -13.45 -3.45
N SER A 250 22.96 -14.71 -3.51
CA SER A 250 22.36 -15.75 -4.35
C SER A 250 20.90 -16.06 -3.97
N VAL A 251 20.59 -16.08 -2.66
CA VAL A 251 19.21 -16.20 -2.18
C VAL A 251 18.35 -15.04 -2.67
N LEU A 252 18.81 -13.80 -2.52
CA LEU A 252 18.08 -12.63 -3.01
C LEU A 252 17.86 -12.71 -4.53
N GLY A 253 18.90 -13.05 -5.29
CA GLY A 253 18.83 -13.25 -6.73
C GLY A 253 17.78 -14.28 -7.15
N PHE A 254 17.72 -15.42 -6.45
CA PHE A 254 16.74 -16.49 -6.73
C PHE A 254 15.28 -16.01 -6.68
N TRP A 255 14.96 -15.10 -5.74
CA TRP A 255 13.61 -14.55 -5.60
C TRP A 255 13.35 -13.39 -6.56
N LEU A 256 14.36 -12.57 -6.85
CA LEU A 256 14.28 -11.54 -7.89
C LEU A 256 14.05 -12.15 -9.28
N ASP A 257 14.71 -13.26 -9.60
CA ASP A 257 14.50 -14.04 -10.84
C ASP A 257 13.07 -14.58 -10.96
N ARG A 258 12.38 -14.76 -9.82
CA ARG A 258 10.95 -15.10 -9.71
C ARG A 258 10.02 -13.89 -9.70
N LYS A 259 10.56 -12.71 -10.02
CA LYS A 259 9.86 -11.43 -10.09
C LYS A 259 9.30 -10.93 -8.75
N VAL A 260 9.87 -11.34 -7.61
CA VAL A 260 9.63 -10.62 -6.36
C VAL A 260 10.14 -9.18 -6.53
N ASP A 261 9.34 -8.19 -6.17
CA ASP A 261 9.61 -6.77 -6.43
C ASP A 261 10.50 -6.12 -5.36
N GLY A 262 10.75 -6.82 -4.25
CA GLY A 262 11.60 -6.34 -3.16
C GLY A 262 11.51 -7.17 -1.89
N PHE A 263 12.25 -6.74 -0.87
CA PHE A 263 12.36 -7.45 0.40
C PHE A 263 12.17 -6.51 1.57
N ARG A 264 11.50 -7.00 2.62
CA ARG A 264 11.60 -6.39 3.95
C ARG A 264 12.63 -7.17 4.75
N VAL A 265 13.81 -6.59 4.93
CA VAL A 265 14.87 -7.20 5.73
C VAL A 265 14.59 -6.96 7.21
N VAL A 266 14.48 -8.03 7.99
CA VAL A 266 14.23 -7.96 9.43
C VAL A 266 15.42 -8.45 10.23
N SER A 267 15.45 -8.08 11.51
CA SER A 267 16.52 -8.46 12.44
C SER A 267 17.92 -8.02 12.00
N VAL A 268 18.00 -6.95 11.19
CA VAL A 268 19.27 -6.38 10.67
C VAL A 268 20.24 -6.03 11.79
N GLN A 269 19.72 -5.54 12.92
CA GLN A 269 20.51 -5.21 14.11
C GLN A 269 21.27 -6.42 14.69
N ARG A 270 20.90 -7.65 14.30
CA ARG A 270 21.51 -8.90 14.78
C ARG A 270 22.56 -9.48 13.83
N LEU A 271 22.77 -8.89 12.64
CA LEU A 271 23.69 -9.43 11.63
C LEU A 271 25.13 -9.47 12.11
N PHE A 272 25.52 -8.44 12.86
CA PHE A 272 26.82 -8.35 13.49
C PHE A 272 26.57 -8.46 14.98
N GLY A 273 26.39 -9.69 15.48
CA GLY A 273 26.33 -9.92 16.92
C GLY A 273 27.54 -9.22 17.56
N ASP A 274 27.31 -8.35 18.54
CA ASP A 274 28.42 -7.68 19.20
C ASP A 274 29.35 -8.73 19.82
N SER A 275 30.64 -8.38 19.91
CA SER A 275 31.61 -9.28 20.53
C SER A 275 31.10 -9.62 21.94
N PRO A 276 31.11 -10.90 22.36
CA PRO A 276 30.66 -11.27 23.68
C PRO A 276 31.34 -10.38 24.72
N THR A 277 30.56 -9.78 25.62
CA THR A 277 31.14 -9.18 26.82
C THR A 277 31.93 -10.28 27.55
N SER A 278 32.87 -9.90 28.42
CA SER A 278 33.71 -10.85 29.18
C SER A 278 32.92 -11.89 29.99
N ASN A 279 31.60 -11.71 30.12
CA ASN A 279 30.69 -12.60 30.83
C ASN A 279 29.87 -13.53 29.91
N GLY A 280 30.19 -13.58 28.61
CA GLY A 280 29.51 -14.46 27.64
C GLY A 280 28.10 -14.00 27.24
N ILE A 281 27.71 -12.78 27.62
CA ILE A 281 26.47 -12.14 27.20
C ILE A 281 26.78 -11.29 25.97
N VAL A 282 26.08 -11.56 24.87
CA VAL A 282 26.02 -10.66 23.71
C VAL A 282 24.81 -9.77 23.92
N ASP A 283 25.03 -8.46 24.08
CA ASP A 283 23.93 -7.48 23.99
C ASP A 283 23.52 -7.42 22.51
N LEU A 284 22.22 -7.66 22.26
CA LEU A 284 21.59 -7.61 20.94
C LEU A 284 20.63 -6.43 20.86
#